data_AF-A0A238K640-F1
#
_entry.id   AF-A0A238K640-F1
#
_cell.length_a   1.000
_cell.length_b   1.000
_cell.length_c   1.000
_cell.angle_alpha   90.00
_cell.angle_beta   90.00
_cell.angle_gamma   90.00
#
_symmetry.space_group_name_H-M   'P 1'
#
loop_
_entity.id
_entity.type
_entity.pdbx_description
1 polymer ?
#
loop_
_entity_poly.entity_id
_entity_poly.type
_entity_poly.pdbx_seq_one_letter_code
_entity_poly.pdbx_strand_id
1 'polypeptide(L)'
;MGKRFGLVLWDPAFFGVKPDMVLIGGTIVCALMGDPNASIPTPQPVHTRPMWGACGRGVERSAVVFVSEAAQAEGIGKAPGPAKNTQAVRNTPGIGKKDLILNDAMPQVEENPETHEMRGDRELSTCKPATERPMAQRFFPF
;
A
#
# COMPACT_ATOMS: atom_id res chain seq x y z
N MET A 1 9.84 -17.87 -3.02
CA MET A 1 9.57 -17.47 -4.43
C MET A 1 8.10 -17.76 -4.74
N GLY A 2 7.36 -16.85 -5.41
CA GLY A 2 5.96 -17.11 -5.81
C GLY A 2 4.95 -15.98 -5.61
N LYS A 3 5.30 -14.89 -4.88
CA LYS A 3 4.47 -13.67 -4.81
C LYS A 3 4.82 -12.75 -5.97
N ARG A 4 3.82 -12.04 -6.52
CA ARG A 4 4.02 -10.99 -7.53
C ARG A 4 5.01 -9.96 -6.96
N PHE A 5 5.96 -9.54 -7.80
CA PHE A 5 6.97 -8.57 -7.40
C PHE A 5 6.34 -7.18 -7.22
N GLY A 6 6.26 -6.71 -5.98
CA GLY A 6 5.95 -5.34 -5.62
C GLY A 6 6.97 -4.89 -4.57
N LEU A 7 7.75 -3.86 -4.89
CA LEU A 7 8.83 -3.37 -4.03
C LEU A 7 8.75 -1.86 -3.93
N VAL A 8 9.00 -1.34 -2.73
CA VAL A 8 9.18 0.09 -2.50
C VAL A 8 10.57 0.28 -1.92
N LEU A 9 11.37 1.12 -2.58
CA LEU A 9 12.69 1.51 -2.12
C LEU A 9 12.60 2.81 -1.33
N TRP A 10 13.38 2.87 -0.25
CA TRP A 10 13.41 3.98 0.67
C TRP A 10 14.85 4.36 0.96
N ASP A 11 15.12 5.66 0.98
CA ASP A 11 16.18 6.19 1.82
C ASP A 11 15.70 6.10 3.29
N PRO A 12 16.49 5.51 4.21
CA PRO A 12 16.12 5.42 5.63
C PRO A 12 15.68 6.74 6.26
N ALA A 13 16.23 7.88 5.83
CA ALA A 13 15.86 9.20 6.33
C ALA A 13 14.42 9.62 5.97
N PHE A 14 13.83 8.99 4.95
CA PHE A 14 12.49 9.28 4.44
C PHE A 14 11.53 8.09 4.58
N PHE A 15 11.92 7.04 5.30
CA PHE A 15 11.14 5.82 5.46
C PHE A 15 9.71 6.11 5.97
N GLY A 16 8.72 5.62 5.24
CA GLY A 16 7.29 5.82 5.54
C GLY A 16 6.74 7.21 5.18
N VAL A 17 7.57 8.12 4.67
CA VAL A 17 7.17 9.50 4.29
C VAL A 17 7.15 9.68 2.79
N LYS A 18 8.32 9.59 2.13
CA LYS A 18 8.49 9.81 0.69
C LYS A 18 9.36 8.68 0.11
N PRO A 19 8.77 7.73 -0.64
CA PRO A 19 9.54 6.65 -1.22
C PRO A 19 10.44 7.18 -2.33
N ASP A 20 11.61 6.56 -2.50
CA ASP A 20 12.55 6.90 -3.57
C ASP A 20 12.07 6.32 -4.90
N MET A 21 11.61 5.07 -4.87
CA MET A 21 11.18 4.35 -6.07
C MET A 21 10.15 3.26 -5.74
N VAL A 22 9.18 3.07 -6.63
CA VAL A 22 8.16 2.02 -6.56
C VAL A 22 8.25 1.14 -7.79
N LEU A 23 8.36 -0.17 -7.57
CA LEU A 23 8.39 -1.19 -8.60
C LEU A 23 7.18 -2.11 -8.47
N ILE A 24 6.50 -2.37 -9.59
CA ILE A 24 5.39 -3.31 -9.66
C ILE A 24 5.58 -4.20 -10.90
N GLY A 25 5.47 -5.51 -10.73
CA GLY A 25 5.66 -6.47 -11.81
C GLY A 25 7.06 -6.48 -12.40
N GLY A 26 8.07 -6.02 -11.65
CA GLY A 26 9.46 -5.92 -12.10
C GLY A 26 9.83 -4.62 -12.82
N THR A 27 8.87 -3.70 -12.99
CA THR A 27 9.09 -2.41 -13.67
C THR A 27 8.91 -1.25 -12.70
N ILE A 28 9.72 -0.20 -12.84
CA ILE A 28 9.54 1.04 -12.08
C ILE A 28 8.27 1.73 -12.57
N VAL A 29 7.31 1.94 -11.66
CA VAL A 29 6.05 2.64 -11.96
C VAL A 29 6.10 4.10 -11.53
N CYS A 30 6.94 4.42 -10.54
CA CYS A 30 7.06 5.76 -9.99
C CYS A 30 8.41 5.93 -9.28
N ALA A 31 9.01 7.12 -9.37
CA ALA A 31 10.25 7.46 -8.68
C ALA A 31 10.34 8.96 -8.40
N LEU A 32 11.17 9.34 -7.41
CA LEU A 32 11.64 10.71 -7.26
C LEU A 32 12.58 11.05 -8.42
N MET A 33 12.25 12.11 -9.16
CA MET A 33 12.99 12.49 -10.36
C MET A 33 13.08 14.01 -10.46
N GLY A 34 14.28 14.49 -10.80
CA GLY A 34 14.62 15.88 -11.01
C GLY A 34 14.02 16.50 -12.28
N ASP A 35 14.66 17.56 -12.75
CA ASP A 35 14.35 18.18 -14.03
C ASP A 35 14.72 17.24 -15.21
N PRO A 36 13.75 16.83 -16.07
CA PRO A 36 14.01 15.98 -17.22
C PRO A 36 14.93 16.60 -18.27
N ASN A 37 15.08 17.93 -18.29
CA ASN A 37 15.96 18.64 -19.21
C ASN A 37 17.39 18.81 -18.66
N ALA A 38 17.65 18.37 -17.44
CA ALA A 38 18.99 18.43 -16.87
C ALA A 38 19.91 17.34 -17.43
N SER A 39 21.22 17.51 -17.25
CA SER A 39 22.23 16.56 -17.76
C SER A 39 22.23 15.20 -17.06
N ILE A 40 21.68 15.13 -15.84
CA ILE A 40 21.57 13.93 -14.99
C ILE A 40 20.23 13.99 -14.23
N PRO A 41 19.74 12.90 -13.60
CA PRO A 41 18.37 12.86 -13.05
C PRO A 41 18.15 13.54 -11.68
N THR A 42 19.21 14.01 -11.03
CA THR A 42 19.19 14.59 -9.67
C THR A 42 18.98 16.12 -9.54
N PRO A 43 19.18 16.97 -10.57
CA PRO A 43 18.98 18.41 -10.46
C PRO A 43 17.53 18.77 -10.18
N GLN A 44 17.33 19.82 -9.38
CA GLN A 44 16.03 20.28 -8.94
C GLN A 44 15.19 20.82 -10.12
N PRO A 45 13.84 20.74 -10.05
CA PRO A 45 13.04 20.29 -8.92
C PRO A 45 12.81 18.77 -8.88
N VAL A 46 13.20 18.14 -7.77
CA VAL A 46 12.97 16.71 -7.53
C VAL A 46 11.60 16.50 -6.93
N HIS A 47 10.76 15.73 -7.62
CA HIS A 47 9.45 15.31 -7.14
C HIS A 47 9.04 13.97 -7.73
N THR A 48 8.00 13.39 -7.15
CA THR A 48 7.46 12.10 -7.58
C THR A 48 6.90 12.19 -8.99
N ARG A 49 7.39 11.37 -9.90
CA ARG A 49 6.91 11.30 -11.30
C ARG A 49 6.51 9.87 -11.69
N PRO A 50 5.51 9.72 -12.58
CA PRO A 50 5.25 8.43 -13.20
C PRO A 50 6.45 7.99 -14.05
N MET A 51 6.75 6.70 -14.03
CA MET A 51 7.80 6.07 -14.82
C MET A 51 7.20 5.13 -15.85
N TRP A 52 8.03 4.52 -16.70
CA TRP A 52 7.55 3.74 -17.85
C TRP A 52 6.60 2.58 -17.51
N GLY A 53 6.68 1.99 -16.30
CA GLY A 53 5.74 0.98 -15.85
C GLY A 53 4.29 1.48 -15.71
N ALA A 54 4.10 2.79 -15.59
CA ALA A 54 2.80 3.46 -15.52
C ALA A 54 2.30 4.00 -16.87
N CYS A 55 3.05 3.83 -17.97
CA CYS A 55 2.74 4.43 -19.26
C CYS A 55 2.28 3.41 -20.31
N GLY A 56 1.38 3.84 -21.20
CA GLY A 56 0.92 3.06 -22.35
C GLY A 56 0.48 1.64 -21.97
N ARG A 57 0.91 0.65 -22.75
CA ARG A 57 0.62 -0.77 -22.49
C ARG A 57 1.50 -1.39 -21.40
N GLY A 58 2.47 -0.66 -20.84
CA GLY A 58 3.28 -1.11 -19.70
C GLY A 58 2.42 -1.44 -18.48
N VAL A 59 1.29 -0.74 -18.32
CA VAL A 59 0.34 -0.94 -17.21
C VAL A 59 -0.37 -2.29 -17.27
N GLU A 60 -0.57 -2.86 -18.47
CA GLU A 60 -1.30 -4.12 -18.68
C GLU A 60 -0.57 -5.29 -18.01
N ARG A 61 0.77 -5.26 -18.06
CA ARG A 61 1.64 -6.28 -17.45
C ARG A 61 2.07 -5.91 -16.04
N SER A 62 2.25 -4.62 -15.76
CA SER A 62 2.74 -4.15 -14.46
C SER A 62 1.66 -4.18 -13.37
N ALA A 63 0.37 -4.12 -13.70
CA ALA A 63 -0.74 -4.22 -12.75
C ALA A 63 -1.59 -5.50 -12.93
N VAL A 64 -2.43 -5.80 -11.95
CA VAL A 64 -3.47 -6.86 -11.99
C VAL A 64 -4.78 -6.30 -11.46
N VAL A 65 -5.89 -6.81 -11.98
CA VAL A 65 -7.22 -6.59 -11.43
C VAL A 65 -7.65 -7.83 -10.64
N PHE A 66 -7.93 -7.66 -9.35
CA PHE A 66 -8.49 -8.74 -8.55
C PHE A 66 -9.99 -8.84 -8.81
N VAL A 67 -10.48 -10.05 -9.09
CA VAL A 67 -11.89 -10.35 -9.40
C VAL A 67 -12.39 -11.52 -8.56
N SER A 68 -13.71 -11.74 -8.51
CA SER A 68 -14.26 -12.94 -7.88
C SER A 68 -13.84 -14.20 -8.64
N GLU A 69 -13.81 -15.34 -7.95
CA GLU A 69 -13.51 -16.62 -8.59
C GLU A 69 -14.54 -16.97 -9.68
N ALA A 70 -15.83 -16.67 -9.45
CA ALA A 70 -16.89 -16.84 -10.45
C ALA A 70 -16.61 -16.01 -11.72
N ALA A 71 -16.31 -14.71 -11.58
CA ALA A 71 -16.01 -13.85 -12.71
C ALA A 71 -14.76 -14.29 -13.49
N GLN A 72 -13.73 -14.78 -12.77
CA GLN A 72 -12.55 -15.34 -13.40
C GLN A 72 -12.89 -16.60 -14.22
N ALA A 73 -13.74 -17.48 -13.68
CA ALA A 73 -14.17 -18.72 -14.35
C ALA A 73 -15.04 -18.44 -15.59
N GLU A 74 -15.89 -17.41 -15.53
CA GLU A 74 -16.69 -16.92 -16.66
C GLU A 74 -15.85 -16.21 -17.73
N GLY A 75 -14.56 -15.96 -17.46
CA GLY A 75 -13.64 -15.40 -18.43
C GLY A 75 -13.75 -13.89 -18.57
N ILE A 76 -14.02 -13.15 -17.49
CA ILE A 76 -14.12 -11.68 -17.48
C ILE A 76 -12.90 -10.96 -18.07
N GLY A 77 -11.71 -11.59 -18.07
CA GLY A 77 -10.50 -11.06 -18.70
C GLY A 77 -10.43 -11.23 -20.22
N LYS A 78 -11.39 -11.92 -20.85
CA LYS A 78 -11.48 -12.07 -22.32
C LYS A 78 -12.17 -10.85 -22.92
N ALA A 79 -11.90 -10.53 -24.18
CA ALA A 79 -12.49 -9.38 -24.87
C ALA A 79 -14.04 -9.43 -24.81
N PRO A 80 -14.72 -8.31 -24.46
CA PRO A 80 -14.24 -6.94 -24.33
C PRO A 80 -13.71 -6.53 -22.92
N GLY A 81 -13.27 -7.49 -22.12
CA GLY A 81 -12.75 -7.31 -20.76
C GLY A 81 -11.48 -6.45 -20.61
N PRO A 82 -10.98 -6.27 -19.38
CA PRO A 82 -9.84 -5.41 -19.10
C PRO A 82 -8.57 -5.92 -19.79
N ALA A 83 -7.78 -4.99 -20.34
CA ALA A 83 -6.48 -5.32 -20.92
C ALA A 83 -5.43 -5.80 -19.90
N LYS A 84 -5.66 -5.52 -18.61
CA LYS A 84 -4.83 -5.99 -17.49
C LYS A 84 -5.16 -7.44 -17.15
N ASN A 85 -4.14 -8.19 -16.72
CA ASN A 85 -4.36 -9.53 -16.19
C ASN A 85 -5.32 -9.50 -14.99
N THR A 86 -6.25 -10.45 -14.96
CA THR A 86 -7.16 -10.65 -13.84
C THR A 86 -6.68 -11.79 -12.94
N GLN A 87 -6.91 -11.67 -11.63
CA GLN A 87 -6.59 -12.71 -10.66
C GLN A 87 -7.77 -12.93 -9.72
N ALA A 88 -8.19 -14.20 -9.57
CA ALA A 88 -9.25 -14.56 -8.64
C ALA A 88 -8.80 -14.35 -7.18
N VAL A 89 -9.63 -13.68 -6.38
CA VAL A 89 -9.54 -13.66 -4.93
C VAL A 89 -10.00 -15.02 -4.40
N ARG A 90 -9.21 -15.63 -3.50
CA ARG A 90 -9.44 -16.96 -2.92
C ARG A 90 -9.12 -16.98 -1.44
N ASN A 91 -9.54 -18.05 -0.76
CA ASN A 91 -9.25 -18.31 0.66
C ASN A 91 -9.74 -17.20 1.61
N THR A 92 -10.89 -16.60 1.29
CA THR A 92 -11.52 -15.60 2.16
C THR A 92 -12.44 -16.21 3.22
N PRO A 93 -13.16 -17.33 2.99
CA PRO A 93 -13.85 -18.02 4.07
C PRO A 93 -12.83 -18.84 4.90
N GLY A 94 -12.95 -18.80 6.22
CA GLY A 94 -12.13 -19.60 7.13
C GLY A 94 -10.87 -18.91 7.66
N ILE A 95 -10.54 -17.72 7.17
CA ILE A 95 -9.59 -16.82 7.85
C ILE A 95 -10.30 -15.99 8.93
N GLY A 96 -9.59 -15.69 10.01
CA GLY A 96 -10.09 -14.89 11.13
C GLY A 96 -8.96 -14.12 11.80
N LYS A 97 -9.22 -13.62 13.02
CA LYS A 97 -8.28 -12.77 13.77
C LYS A 97 -6.90 -13.43 13.97
N LYS A 98 -6.88 -14.75 14.21
CA LYS A 98 -5.67 -15.56 14.38
C LYS A 98 -4.73 -15.60 13.16
N ASP A 99 -5.25 -15.30 11.97
CA ASP A 99 -4.47 -15.37 10.73
C ASP A 99 -3.77 -14.03 10.43
N LEU A 100 -4.00 -13.00 11.26
CA LEU A 100 -3.31 -11.73 11.16
C LEU A 100 -1.90 -11.82 11.74
N ILE A 101 -0.91 -11.79 10.85
CA ILE A 101 0.51 -11.82 11.22
C ILE A 101 0.85 -10.65 12.15
N LEU A 102 1.44 -10.97 13.31
CA LEU A 102 1.83 -10.03 14.37
C LEU A 102 0.65 -9.26 15.03
N ASN A 103 -0.61 -9.59 14.72
CA ASN A 103 -1.79 -8.81 15.12
C ASN A 103 -3.02 -9.69 15.44
N ASP A 104 -2.81 -10.83 16.08
CA ASP A 104 -3.82 -11.87 16.33
C ASP A 104 -4.50 -11.82 17.71
N ALA A 105 -4.09 -10.89 18.59
CA ALA A 105 -4.64 -10.76 19.94
C ALA A 105 -6.17 -10.57 19.94
N MET A 106 -6.87 -11.29 20.82
CA MET A 106 -8.31 -11.22 21.05
C MET A 106 -8.62 -11.00 22.54
N PRO A 107 -8.38 -9.78 23.07
CA PRO A 107 -8.70 -9.45 24.46
C PRO A 107 -10.22 -9.42 24.67
N GLN A 108 -10.66 -9.58 25.93
CA GLN A 108 -12.03 -9.24 26.32
C GLN A 108 -12.16 -7.72 26.33
N VAL A 109 -13.01 -7.18 25.45
CA VAL A 109 -13.22 -5.75 25.30
C VAL A 109 -14.54 -5.37 25.99
N GLU A 110 -14.46 -4.45 26.95
CA GLU A 110 -15.61 -3.91 27.68
C GLU A 110 -15.68 -2.39 27.46
N GLU A 111 -16.86 -1.88 27.12
CA GLU A 111 -17.15 -0.43 27.02
C GLU A 111 -18.11 -0.02 28.14
N ASN A 112 -17.82 1.08 28.82
CA ASN A 112 -18.80 1.72 29.70
C ASN A 112 -19.72 2.64 28.86
N PRO A 113 -21.03 2.39 28.80
CA PRO A 113 -21.95 3.13 27.92
C PRO A 113 -22.18 4.59 28.31
N GLU A 114 -21.87 4.98 29.55
CA GLU A 114 -22.06 6.36 30.03
C GLU A 114 -20.78 7.20 29.90
N THR A 115 -19.62 6.59 30.13
CA THR A 115 -18.32 7.30 30.16
C THR A 115 -17.45 7.05 28.93
N HIS A 116 -17.82 6.08 28.10
CA HIS A 116 -17.05 5.58 26.95
C HIS A 116 -15.64 5.08 27.33
N GLU A 117 -15.41 4.74 28.60
CA GLU A 117 -14.19 4.06 29.00
C GLU A 117 -14.11 2.68 28.34
N MET A 118 -12.99 2.43 27.65
CA MET A 118 -12.70 1.14 27.03
C MET A 118 -11.70 0.36 27.88
N ARG A 119 -12.01 -0.89 28.18
CA ARG A 119 -11.13 -1.81 28.90
C ARG A 119 -10.81 -3.01 28.03
N GLY A 120 -9.53 -3.37 27.96
CA GLY A 120 -9.04 -4.62 27.39
C GLY A 120 -8.53 -5.51 28.51
N ASP A 121 -9.08 -6.72 28.65
CA ASP A 121 -8.75 -7.65 29.74
C ASP A 121 -8.80 -6.98 31.13
N ARG A 122 -9.82 -6.14 31.34
CA ARG A 122 -10.10 -5.33 32.55
C ARG A 122 -9.18 -4.12 32.77
N GLU A 123 -8.15 -3.95 31.96
CA GLU A 123 -7.25 -2.80 32.01
C GLU A 123 -7.78 -1.63 31.19
N LEU A 124 -7.75 -0.41 31.75
CA LEU A 124 -8.19 0.80 31.06
C LEU A 124 -7.26 1.12 29.89
N SER A 125 -7.81 1.11 28.68
CA SER A 125 -7.09 1.46 27.46
C SER A 125 -7.21 2.96 27.19
N THR A 126 -6.21 3.73 27.61
CA THR A 126 -6.16 5.18 27.37
C THR A 126 -4.76 5.66 27.01
N CYS A 127 -4.68 6.76 26.25
CA CYS A 127 -3.42 7.42 25.94
C CYS A 127 -3.63 8.94 25.89
N LYS A 128 -2.59 9.68 26.26
CA LYS A 128 -2.62 11.15 26.12
C LYS A 128 -2.50 11.51 24.63
N PRO A 129 -3.20 12.56 24.16
CA PRO A 129 -2.96 13.07 22.82
C PRO A 129 -1.51 13.56 22.72
N ALA A 130 -0.84 13.27 21.60
CA ALA A 130 0.47 13.85 21.35
C ALA A 130 0.33 15.24 20.74
N THR A 131 1.18 16.16 21.17
CA THR A 131 1.21 17.56 20.69
C THR A 131 2.04 17.75 19.43
N GLU A 132 2.93 16.80 19.14
CA GLU A 132 3.77 16.77 17.94
C GLU A 132 3.91 15.34 17.42
N ARG A 133 4.26 15.18 16.14
CA ARG A 133 4.40 13.88 15.50
C ARG A 133 5.67 13.81 14.65
N PRO A 134 6.38 12.67 14.65
CA PRO A 134 7.39 12.41 13.64
C PRO A 134 6.73 12.32 12.26
N MET A 135 7.53 12.35 11.19
CA MET A 135 7.05 12.14 9.81
C MET A 135 6.02 13.18 9.33
N ALA A 136 6.02 14.39 9.92
CA ALA A 136 5.07 15.46 9.63
C ALA A 136 5.79 16.73 9.12
N GLN A 137 5.70 17.85 9.87
CA GLN A 137 6.16 19.19 9.47
C GLN A 137 7.60 19.29 8.94
N ARG A 138 8.50 18.38 9.38
CA ARG A 138 9.88 18.32 8.87
C ARG A 138 9.97 17.99 7.37
N PHE A 139 9.00 17.25 6.83
CA PHE A 139 9.07 16.68 5.48
C PHE A 139 8.11 17.33 4.48
N PHE A 140 7.08 18.02 4.96
CA PHE A 140 6.01 18.57 4.13
C PHE A 140 5.95 20.10 4.26
N PRO A 141 6.05 20.85 3.15
CA PRO A 141 5.95 22.30 3.19
C PRO A 141 4.52 22.80 3.44
N PHE A 142 3.51 21.94 3.30
CA PHE A 142 2.09 22.20 3.53
C PHE A 142 1.41 20.94 4.09
#